data_AF-A0ABC9UY12-F1
#
_entry.id   AF-A0ABC9UY12-F1
#
_cell.length_a   1.000
_cell.length_b   1.000
_cell.length_c   1.000
_cell.angle_alpha   90.00
_cell.angle_beta   90.00
_cell.angle_gamma   90.00
#
_symmetry.space_group_name_H-M   'P 1'
#
loop_
_entity.id
_entity.type
_entity.pdbx_description
1 polymer ?
#
loop_
_entity_poly.entity_id
_entity_poly.type
_entity_poly.pdbx_seq_one_letter_code
_entity_poly.pdbx_strand_id
1 'polypeptide(L)'
;MQEILMDNQDALIVRKPIPTNHLLSLLNEIYIEPGTKEDWELLHELHYKADTLGIGPRYWRVVLHGQTIGVGVMTVPKMLLSGRNELFEHLRPNTNGKDSRLINRHRALWLNNNACTNSRLVLDTMYRGAGIAYRAQNLMMRMSGCLLIEFQSSMSKFNPFAAKAGIQFAPPKRATNYERGLQFFRRWFESIPTDFVGVMQEIEKMPAPVREKCVAEMRKFYYSFSSMEKSGDNRMNGTKRVDSLSIEKLLKNTQQLVFASPLYGVYVNPDVKAAKEAGTKPKLPIRLPLMAFENQLPNEPLNLNAISEKDIAYDS
;
A
#
# COMPACT_ATOMS: atom_id res chain seq x y z
N MET A 1 -25.39 17.87 -29.56
CA MET A 1 -26.13 17.35 -30.73
C MET A 1 -25.65 15.93 -30.97
N GLN A 2 -26.57 14.97 -31.17
CA GLN A 2 -26.22 13.63 -31.62
C GLN A 2 -25.91 13.70 -33.11
N GLU A 3 -24.78 13.14 -33.53
CA GLU A 3 -24.36 13.10 -34.93
C GLU A 3 -24.72 11.72 -35.49
N ILE A 4 -25.52 11.68 -36.56
CA ILE A 4 -25.86 10.43 -37.25
C ILE A 4 -24.72 10.12 -38.22
N LEU A 5 -24.03 9.00 -37.99
CA LEU A 5 -22.91 8.55 -38.83
C LEU A 5 -23.39 7.63 -39.97
N MET A 6 -24.46 6.89 -39.75
CA MET A 6 -25.06 6.00 -40.75
C MET A 6 -26.53 5.79 -40.42
N ASP A 7 -27.37 5.83 -41.45
CA ASP A 7 -28.79 5.51 -41.36
C ASP A 7 -29.21 4.84 -42.68
N ASN A 8 -29.40 3.53 -42.65
CA ASN A 8 -29.86 2.73 -43.79
C ASN A 8 -30.84 1.64 -43.31
N GLN A 9 -31.33 0.80 -44.24
CA GLN A 9 -32.31 -0.24 -43.92
C GLN A 9 -31.83 -1.27 -42.88
N ASP A 10 -30.52 -1.43 -42.69
CA ASP A 10 -29.94 -2.46 -41.83
C ASP A 10 -29.47 -1.94 -40.47
N ALA A 11 -29.03 -0.68 -40.38
CA ALA A 11 -28.52 -0.12 -39.12
C ALA A 11 -28.56 1.41 -39.04
N LEU A 12 -28.79 1.89 -37.81
CA LEU A 12 -28.61 3.27 -37.37
C LEU A 12 -27.37 3.36 -36.48
N ILE A 13 -26.35 4.10 -36.91
CA ILE A 13 -25.16 4.41 -36.14
C ILE A 13 -25.18 5.88 -35.77
N VAL A 14 -25.31 6.16 -34.47
CA VAL A 14 -25.29 7.51 -33.91
C VAL A 14 -24.09 7.70 -33.00
N ARG A 15 -23.32 8.76 -33.25
CA ARG A 15 -22.30 9.25 -32.34
C ARG A 15 -22.95 10.14 -31.29
N LYS A 16 -23.07 9.59 -30.08
CA LYS A 16 -23.47 10.37 -28.92
C LYS A 16 -22.28 11.22 -28.47
N PRO A 17 -22.49 12.49 -28.07
CA PRO A 17 -21.44 13.27 -27.44
C PRO A 17 -20.93 12.52 -26.20
N ILE A 18 -19.61 12.45 -26.03
CA ILE A 18 -19.01 11.86 -24.84
C ILE A 18 -19.50 12.70 -23.63
N PRO A 19 -20.18 12.10 -22.65
CA PRO A 19 -20.61 12.86 -21.48
C PRO A 19 -19.38 13.41 -20.77
N THR A 20 -19.38 14.70 -20.45
CA THR A 20 -18.26 15.36 -19.77
C THR A 20 -17.96 14.75 -18.40
N ASN A 21 -18.97 14.16 -17.76
CA ASN A 21 -18.86 13.46 -16.47
C ASN A 21 -19.45 12.04 -16.56
N HIS A 22 -19.00 11.22 -17.52
CA HIS A 22 -19.45 9.84 -17.56
C HIS A 22 -18.89 9.05 -16.38
N LEU A 23 -19.78 8.66 -15.47
CA LEU A 23 -19.50 7.70 -14.41
C LEU A 23 -19.95 6.32 -14.86
N LEU A 24 -19.25 5.27 -14.40
CA LEU A 24 -19.72 3.91 -14.56
C LEU A 24 -21.08 3.78 -13.86
N SER A 25 -22.12 3.39 -14.60
CA SER A 25 -23.50 3.35 -14.10
C SER A 25 -23.67 2.48 -12.85
N LEU A 26 -22.86 1.43 -12.74
CA LEU A 26 -22.87 0.47 -11.64
C LEU A 26 -22.30 1.05 -10.32
N LEU A 27 -21.67 2.23 -10.30
CA LEU A 27 -21.06 2.77 -9.09
C LEU A 27 -22.05 2.95 -7.93
N ASN A 28 -23.30 3.27 -8.24
CA ASN A 28 -24.37 3.45 -7.25
C ASN A 28 -24.79 2.13 -6.59
N GLU A 29 -24.42 0.99 -7.18
CA GLU A 29 -24.81 -0.35 -6.74
C GLU A 29 -23.68 -1.06 -5.98
N ILE A 30 -22.51 -0.42 -5.91
CA ILE A 30 -21.34 -0.93 -5.21
C ILE A 30 -21.34 -0.42 -3.77
N TYR A 31 -21.03 -1.31 -2.83
CA TYR A 31 -20.81 -0.96 -1.43
C TYR A 31 -19.50 -1.55 -0.90
N ILE A 32 -19.07 -1.02 0.25
CA ILE A 32 -17.93 -1.52 1.01
C ILE A 32 -18.39 -1.92 2.41
N GLU A 33 -17.86 -3.03 2.90
CA GLU A 33 -18.15 -3.58 4.23
C GLU A 33 -16.99 -4.43 4.76
N PRO A 34 -16.98 -4.80 6.06
CA PRO A 34 -16.09 -5.82 6.58
C PRO A 34 -16.12 -7.08 5.73
N GLY A 35 -14.94 -7.54 5.35
CA GLY A 35 -14.73 -8.82 4.67
C GLY A 35 -14.06 -9.82 5.58
N THR A 36 -13.67 -10.95 4.99
CA THR A 36 -12.96 -12.03 5.67
C THR A 36 -11.65 -12.36 4.95
N LYS A 37 -10.93 -13.36 5.47
CA LYS A 37 -9.72 -13.86 4.81
C LYS A 37 -10.06 -14.46 3.44
N GLU A 38 -11.22 -15.07 3.29
CA GLU A 38 -11.69 -15.67 2.04
C GLU A 38 -11.80 -14.63 0.91
N ASP A 39 -12.21 -13.39 1.21
CA ASP A 39 -12.22 -12.30 0.23
C ASP A 39 -10.80 -11.92 -0.24
N TRP A 40 -9.80 -12.04 0.63
CA TRP A 40 -8.40 -11.87 0.25
C TRP A 40 -7.91 -13.02 -0.61
N GLU A 41 -8.16 -14.27 -0.19
CA GLU A 41 -7.77 -15.46 -0.95
C GLU A 41 -8.43 -15.50 -2.34
N LEU A 42 -9.60 -14.87 -2.52
CA LEU A 42 -10.25 -14.76 -3.83
C LEU A 42 -9.46 -13.90 -4.83
N LEU A 43 -8.77 -12.86 -4.36
CA LEU A 43 -8.21 -11.81 -5.22
C LEU A 43 -6.69 -11.63 -5.08
N HIS A 44 -6.02 -12.29 -4.13
CA HIS A 44 -4.61 -12.03 -3.83
C HIS A 44 -3.66 -12.30 -5.00
N GLU A 45 -3.98 -13.25 -5.88
CA GLU A 45 -3.18 -13.55 -7.08
C GLU A 45 -3.07 -12.35 -8.03
N LEU A 46 -4.06 -11.44 -8.00
CA LEU A 46 -4.03 -10.21 -8.78
C LEU A 46 -3.09 -9.14 -8.18
N HIS A 47 -2.54 -9.37 -6.99
CA HIS A 47 -1.60 -8.48 -6.32
C HIS A 47 -0.15 -8.83 -6.67
N TYR A 48 0.49 -7.98 -7.47
CA TYR A 48 1.84 -8.19 -8.02
C TYR A 48 3.01 -8.19 -7.00
N LYS A 49 2.78 -7.92 -5.70
CA LYS A 49 3.86 -7.86 -4.69
C LYS A 49 3.47 -8.51 -3.34
N ALA A 50 4.04 -9.67 -3.08
CA ALA A 50 4.08 -10.39 -1.79
C ALA A 50 2.72 -10.86 -1.24
N ASP A 51 2.60 -12.19 -1.13
CA ASP A 51 1.44 -12.92 -0.59
C ASP A 51 1.31 -12.82 0.93
N THR A 52 2.39 -12.51 1.64
CA THR A 52 2.37 -12.47 3.10
C THR A 52 1.75 -11.17 3.62
N LEU A 53 0.64 -11.31 4.34
CA LEU A 53 -0.01 -10.21 5.05
C LEU A 53 0.77 -9.80 6.29
N GLY A 54 0.58 -8.55 6.71
CA GLY A 54 1.10 -8.03 7.97
C GLY A 54 0.37 -8.62 9.19
N ILE A 55 0.84 -8.27 10.38
CA ILE A 55 0.27 -8.75 11.65
C ILE A 55 -1.14 -8.17 11.84
N GLY A 56 -2.07 -9.03 12.29
CA GLY A 56 -3.45 -8.63 12.59
C GLY A 56 -4.19 -8.06 11.38
N PRO A 57 -4.32 -8.82 10.28
CA PRO A 57 -5.04 -8.35 9.10
C PRO A 57 -6.53 -8.17 9.41
N ARG A 58 -7.07 -7.03 8.99
CA ARG A 58 -8.49 -6.72 8.97
C ARG A 58 -8.88 -6.51 7.51
N TYR A 59 -10.00 -7.09 7.11
CA TYR A 59 -10.41 -7.17 5.70
C TYR A 59 -11.64 -6.32 5.47
N TRP A 60 -11.69 -5.69 4.30
CA TRP A 60 -12.86 -5.04 3.75
C TRP A 60 -13.07 -5.57 2.35
N ARG A 61 -14.31 -5.84 2.00
CA ARG A 61 -14.68 -6.26 0.65
C ARG A 61 -15.49 -5.17 -0.03
N VAL A 62 -15.24 -5.02 -1.32
CA VAL A 62 -16.02 -4.18 -2.24
C VAL A 62 -16.94 -5.12 -2.99
N VAL A 63 -18.24 -4.86 -2.94
CA VAL A 63 -19.26 -5.82 -3.39
C VAL A 63 -20.16 -5.17 -4.42
N LEU A 64 -20.46 -5.92 -5.49
CA LEU A 64 -21.45 -5.59 -6.50
C LEU A 64 -22.39 -6.78 -6.64
N HIS A 65 -23.70 -6.59 -6.43
CA HIS A 65 -24.71 -7.66 -6.51
C HIS A 65 -24.38 -8.94 -5.72
N GLY A 66 -23.78 -8.78 -4.53
CA GLY A 66 -23.36 -9.90 -3.68
C GLY A 66 -22.02 -10.55 -4.07
N GLN A 67 -21.40 -10.15 -5.19
CA GLN A 67 -20.09 -10.61 -5.61
C GLN A 67 -18.97 -9.70 -5.09
N THR A 68 -17.94 -10.27 -4.47
CA THR A 68 -16.72 -9.55 -4.11
C THR A 68 -15.94 -9.20 -5.38
N ILE A 69 -15.81 -7.90 -5.66
CA ILE A 69 -15.08 -7.35 -6.82
C ILE A 69 -13.77 -6.67 -6.44
N GLY A 70 -13.53 -6.46 -5.14
CA GLY A 70 -12.32 -5.88 -4.60
C GLY A 70 -12.14 -6.20 -3.12
N VAL A 71 -10.89 -6.15 -2.65
CA VAL A 71 -10.53 -6.40 -1.25
C VAL A 71 -9.49 -5.39 -0.78
N GLY A 72 -9.73 -4.82 0.39
CA GLY A 72 -8.79 -3.97 1.12
C GLY A 72 -8.34 -4.67 2.40
N VAL A 73 -7.04 -4.57 2.71
CA VAL A 73 -6.46 -5.16 3.93
C VAL A 73 -5.73 -4.09 4.70
N MET A 74 -6.10 -3.93 5.97
CA MET A 74 -5.35 -3.10 6.92
C MET A 74 -4.70 -3.98 7.98
N THR A 75 -3.51 -3.62 8.41
CA THR A 75 -2.73 -4.38 9.39
C THR A 75 -2.25 -3.49 10.52
N VAL A 76 -1.71 -4.10 11.58
CA VAL A 76 -0.97 -3.39 12.62
C VAL A 76 0.28 -2.75 11.99
N PRO A 77 0.65 -1.51 12.37
CA PRO A 77 1.82 -0.87 11.82
C PRO A 77 3.09 -1.51 12.36
N LYS A 78 4.18 -1.42 11.59
CA LYS A 78 5.50 -1.83 12.07
C LYS A 78 5.91 -0.94 13.24
N MET A 79 6.59 -1.51 14.23
CA MET A 79 7.11 -0.77 15.39
C MET A 79 8.01 0.40 15.01
N LEU A 80 8.85 0.21 13.99
CA LEU A 80 9.75 1.24 13.48
C LEU A 80 9.55 1.38 11.98
N LEU A 81 9.37 2.62 11.53
CA LEU A 81 9.20 2.96 10.13
C LEU A 81 9.87 4.31 9.85
N SER A 82 10.81 4.34 8.91
CA SER A 82 11.59 5.55 8.62
C SER A 82 10.69 6.74 8.27
N GLY A 83 9.72 6.56 7.37
CA GLY A 83 8.79 7.61 6.98
C GLY A 83 7.98 8.17 8.16
N ARG A 84 7.49 7.29 9.06
CA ARG A 84 6.77 7.73 10.28
C ARG A 84 7.68 8.56 11.18
N ASN A 85 8.90 8.08 11.40
CA ASN A 85 9.85 8.74 12.29
C ASN A 85 10.18 10.17 11.82
N GLU A 86 10.08 10.45 10.52
CA GLU A 86 10.28 11.77 9.95
C GLU A 86 9.10 12.70 10.19
N LEU A 87 7.86 12.22 9.99
CA LEU A 87 6.66 13.02 10.20
C LEU A 87 6.27 13.18 11.68
N PHE A 88 6.59 12.19 12.51
CA PHE A 88 6.22 12.13 13.92
C PHE A 88 7.45 11.96 14.80
N GLU A 89 8.14 13.07 15.06
CA GLU A 89 9.44 13.04 15.76
C GLU A 89 9.34 12.44 17.18
N HIS A 90 8.22 12.63 17.86
CA HIS A 90 7.96 12.05 19.18
C HIS A 90 7.83 10.51 19.18
N LEU A 91 7.64 9.88 18.01
CA LEU A 91 7.61 8.42 17.86
C LEU A 91 8.96 7.85 17.38
N ARG A 92 9.90 8.72 16.98
CA ARG A 92 11.22 8.34 16.49
C ARG A 92 11.98 7.57 17.58
N PRO A 93 12.67 6.47 17.25
CA PRO A 93 13.58 5.81 18.17
C PRO A 93 14.74 6.74 18.53
N ASN A 94 15.31 6.57 19.71
CA ASN A 94 16.42 7.39 20.16
C ASN A 94 17.64 7.14 19.25
N THR A 95 18.02 8.13 18.45
CA THR A 95 19.11 7.99 17.47
C THR A 95 20.49 8.03 18.11
N ASN A 96 20.59 8.65 19.29
CA ASN A 96 21.86 8.87 20.02
C ASN A 96 21.96 8.03 21.30
N GLY A 97 21.08 7.05 21.48
CA GLY A 97 21.01 6.22 22.69
C GLY A 97 20.30 4.90 22.44
N LYS A 98 20.11 4.10 23.49
CA LYS A 98 19.31 2.86 23.41
C LYS A 98 17.89 3.15 23.87
N ASP A 99 16.92 2.74 23.07
CA ASP A 99 15.53 2.69 23.53
C ASP A 99 15.42 1.72 24.72
N SER A 100 14.83 2.17 25.82
CA SER A 100 14.51 1.31 26.95
C SER A 100 13.28 0.45 26.66
N ARG A 101 13.11 -0.63 27.42
CA ARG A 101 11.89 -1.45 27.37
C ARG A 101 10.63 -0.61 27.59
N LEU A 102 10.70 0.38 28.49
CA LEU A 102 9.59 1.29 28.79
C LEU A 102 9.21 2.13 27.57
N ILE A 103 10.19 2.77 26.92
CA ILE A 103 9.98 3.59 25.71
C ILE A 103 9.34 2.74 24.60
N ASN A 104 9.89 1.55 24.34
CA ASN A 104 9.36 0.65 23.32
C ASN A 104 7.92 0.21 23.62
N ARG A 105 7.59 -0.08 24.88
CA ARG A 105 6.22 -0.45 25.29
C ARG A 105 5.25 0.71 25.09
N HIS A 106 5.61 1.92 25.51
CA HIS A 106 4.75 3.10 25.30
C HIS A 106 4.52 3.38 23.82
N ARG A 107 5.57 3.26 22.98
CA ARG A 107 5.43 3.39 21.52
C ARG A 107 4.46 2.35 20.95
N ALA A 108 4.60 1.09 21.35
CA ALA A 108 3.71 0.02 20.89
C ALA A 108 2.25 0.27 21.28
N LEU A 109 1.99 0.64 22.53
CA LEU A 109 0.65 0.97 23.02
C LEU A 109 0.04 2.15 22.26
N TRP A 110 0.83 3.20 22.05
CA TRP A 110 0.38 4.36 21.29
C TRP A 110 0.04 3.99 19.85
N LEU A 111 0.90 3.23 19.17
CA LEU A 111 0.66 2.78 17.80
C LEU A 111 -0.61 1.93 17.70
N ASN A 112 -0.77 0.93 18.57
CA ASN A 112 -1.94 0.06 18.56
C ASN A 112 -3.26 0.83 18.81
N ASN A 113 -3.21 1.89 19.63
CA ASN A 113 -4.41 2.68 19.96
C ASN A 113 -4.75 3.75 18.91
N ASN A 114 -3.80 4.15 18.06
CA ASN A 114 -3.98 5.32 17.20
C ASN A 114 -3.79 5.04 15.71
N ALA A 115 -3.04 3.99 15.35
CA ALA A 115 -2.56 3.81 14.00
C ALA A 115 -2.82 2.41 13.44
N CYS A 116 -3.06 2.35 12.13
CA CYS A 116 -3.01 1.13 11.35
C CYS A 116 -2.30 1.38 10.02
N THR A 117 -1.97 0.32 9.31
CA THR A 117 -1.36 0.41 7.98
C THR A 117 -2.35 -0.09 6.95
N ASN A 118 -2.61 0.71 5.91
CA ASN A 118 -3.24 0.20 4.71
C ASN A 118 -2.20 -0.64 3.96
N SER A 119 -2.36 -1.96 4.04
CA SER A 119 -1.38 -2.94 3.60
C SER A 119 -1.58 -3.33 2.14
N ARG A 120 -2.83 -3.62 1.76
CA ARG A 120 -3.19 -4.08 0.42
C ARG A 120 -4.52 -3.48 0.00
N LEU A 121 -4.63 -3.25 -1.29
CA LEU A 121 -5.90 -2.95 -1.93
C LEU A 121 -5.85 -3.54 -3.34
N VAL A 122 -6.76 -4.47 -3.59
CA VAL A 122 -6.85 -5.19 -4.85
C VAL A 122 -8.25 -4.99 -5.40
N LEU A 123 -8.31 -4.71 -6.69
CA LEU A 123 -9.55 -4.67 -7.45
C LEU A 123 -9.39 -5.64 -8.61
N ASP A 124 -10.43 -6.42 -8.85
CA ASP A 124 -10.51 -7.27 -10.04
C ASP A 124 -10.26 -6.42 -11.29
N THR A 125 -9.44 -6.97 -12.18
CA THR A 125 -9.03 -6.35 -13.44
C THR A 125 -10.18 -5.79 -14.26
N MET A 126 -11.35 -6.44 -14.27
CA MET A 126 -12.52 -6.01 -15.04
C MET A 126 -13.10 -4.67 -14.56
N TYR A 127 -12.89 -4.31 -13.30
CA TYR A 127 -13.46 -3.10 -12.69
C TYR A 127 -12.43 -1.97 -12.53
N ARG A 128 -11.19 -2.16 -13.01
CA ARG A 128 -10.14 -1.13 -12.96
C ARG A 128 -10.47 0.02 -13.91
N GLY A 129 -9.98 1.21 -13.58
CA GLY A 129 -10.22 2.43 -14.37
C GLY A 129 -11.51 3.19 -14.02
N ALA A 130 -12.48 2.57 -13.34
CA ALA A 130 -13.73 3.22 -12.94
C ALA A 130 -13.63 4.08 -11.66
N GLY A 131 -12.44 4.20 -11.06
CA GLY A 131 -12.23 4.95 -9.83
C GLY A 131 -12.81 4.28 -8.57
N ILE A 132 -13.14 3.00 -8.61
CA ILE A 132 -13.70 2.27 -7.45
C ILE A 132 -12.69 2.20 -6.30
N ALA A 133 -11.44 1.86 -6.60
CA ALA A 133 -10.46 1.56 -5.58
C ALA A 133 -10.12 2.77 -4.68
N TYR A 134 -10.05 4.01 -5.18
CA TYR A 134 -9.67 5.14 -4.30
C TYR A 134 -10.83 5.54 -3.38
N ARG A 135 -12.08 5.40 -3.85
CA ARG A 135 -13.30 5.60 -3.06
C ARG A 135 -13.36 4.56 -1.94
N ALA A 136 -13.21 3.29 -2.32
CA ALA A 136 -13.14 2.18 -1.38
C ALA A 136 -12.00 2.36 -0.38
N GLN A 137 -10.82 2.81 -0.82
CA GLN A 137 -9.69 3.09 0.04
C GLN A 137 -10.02 4.13 1.11
N ASN A 138 -10.61 5.27 0.72
CA ASN A 138 -10.98 6.32 1.66
C ASN A 138 -12.03 5.83 2.68
N LEU A 139 -13.11 5.20 2.21
CA LEU A 139 -14.16 4.68 3.08
C LEU A 139 -13.63 3.61 4.05
N MET A 140 -12.82 2.66 3.57
CA MET A 140 -12.15 1.67 4.41
C MET A 140 -11.30 2.33 5.50
N MET A 141 -10.50 3.34 5.14
CA MET A 141 -9.66 4.05 6.11
C MET A 141 -10.49 4.75 7.19
N ARG A 142 -11.64 5.33 6.83
CA ARG A 142 -12.60 5.91 7.79
C ARG A 142 -13.18 4.86 8.73
N MET A 143 -13.68 3.76 8.17
CA MET A 143 -14.30 2.64 8.89
C MET A 143 -13.31 1.88 9.80
N SER A 144 -12.00 2.06 9.61
CA SER A 144 -10.96 1.38 10.40
C SER A 144 -10.98 1.68 11.90
N GLY A 145 -11.61 2.79 12.30
CA GLY A 145 -11.60 3.30 13.67
C GLY A 145 -10.25 3.85 14.14
N CYS A 146 -9.22 3.84 13.28
CA CYS A 146 -7.89 4.36 13.61
C CYS A 146 -7.79 5.84 13.21
N LEU A 147 -7.12 6.64 14.04
CA LEU A 147 -6.90 8.07 13.77
C LEU A 147 -5.90 8.27 12.62
N LEU A 148 -4.83 7.48 12.60
CA LEU A 148 -3.76 7.58 11.62
C LEU A 148 -3.70 6.30 10.79
N ILE A 149 -3.74 6.46 9.47
CA ILE A 149 -3.57 5.35 8.55
C ILE A 149 -2.26 5.57 7.80
N GLU A 150 -1.31 4.68 8.03
CA GLU A 150 -0.05 4.66 7.31
C GLU A 150 -0.20 3.99 5.95
N PHE A 151 0.49 4.53 4.96
CA PHE A 151 0.52 3.99 3.63
C PHE A 151 1.94 4.03 3.04
N GLN A 152 2.36 2.93 2.43
CA GLN A 152 3.62 2.86 1.70
C GLN A 152 3.38 2.38 0.28
N SER A 153 3.83 3.15 -0.70
CA SER A 153 3.62 2.80 -2.10
C SER A 153 4.78 3.23 -2.98
N SER A 154 5.28 2.29 -3.77
CA SER A 154 6.19 2.59 -4.89
C SER A 154 5.46 3.20 -6.09
N MET A 155 4.17 2.93 -6.25
CA MET A 155 3.38 3.37 -7.40
C MET A 155 2.87 4.81 -7.26
N SER A 156 2.76 5.31 -6.03
CA SER A 156 2.23 6.65 -5.76
C SER A 156 3.11 7.79 -6.28
N LYS A 157 4.32 7.48 -6.75
CA LYS A 157 5.15 8.44 -7.51
C LYS A 157 4.61 8.71 -8.91
N PHE A 158 3.93 7.74 -9.48
CA PHE A 158 3.49 7.74 -10.87
C PHE A 158 1.98 7.88 -11.00
N ASN A 159 1.23 7.53 -9.95
CA ASN A 159 -0.22 7.56 -9.96
C ASN A 159 -0.78 8.32 -8.74
N PRO A 160 -1.63 9.35 -8.93
CA PRO A 160 -2.24 10.12 -7.84
C PRO A 160 -3.36 9.36 -7.08
N PHE A 161 -3.57 8.07 -7.37
CA PHE A 161 -4.58 7.19 -6.76
C PHE A 161 -4.77 7.39 -5.25
N ALA A 162 -3.68 7.26 -4.49
CA ALA A 162 -3.73 7.35 -3.03
C ALA A 162 -3.96 8.80 -2.55
N ALA A 163 -3.46 9.79 -3.29
CA ALA A 163 -3.71 11.20 -2.99
C ALA A 163 -5.19 11.56 -3.18
N LYS A 164 -5.85 11.00 -4.21
CA LYS A 164 -7.30 11.12 -4.40
C LYS A 164 -8.10 10.51 -3.25
N ALA A 165 -7.60 9.43 -2.65
CA ALA A 165 -8.20 8.84 -1.44
C ALA A 165 -7.94 9.66 -0.16
N GLY A 166 -7.23 10.80 -0.24
CA GLY A 166 -6.94 11.68 0.89
C GLY A 166 -5.58 11.44 1.57
N ILE A 167 -4.74 10.54 1.05
CA ILE A 167 -3.42 10.28 1.64
C ILE A 167 -2.47 11.44 1.31
N GLN A 168 -1.85 11.99 2.35
CA GLN A 168 -0.82 13.01 2.23
C GLN A 168 0.56 12.37 2.30
N PHE A 169 1.40 12.60 1.30
CA PHE A 169 2.72 11.99 1.19
C PHE A 169 3.82 12.88 1.80
N ALA A 170 4.74 12.25 2.51
CA ALA A 170 6.02 12.87 2.85
C ALA A 170 6.82 13.14 1.56
N PRO A 171 7.75 14.12 1.59
CA PRO A 171 8.62 14.38 0.45
C PRO A 171 9.35 13.11 -0.03
N PRO A 172 9.44 12.87 -1.35
CA PRO A 172 10.15 11.73 -1.89
C PRO A 172 11.61 11.73 -1.46
N LYS A 173 12.11 10.57 -1.03
CA LYS A 173 13.53 10.36 -0.74
C LYS A 173 14.11 9.25 -1.60
N ARG A 174 15.39 9.40 -1.94
CA ARG A 174 16.17 8.29 -2.51
C ARG A 174 16.44 7.24 -1.43
N ALA A 175 16.72 6.02 -1.86
CA ALA A 175 17.15 4.97 -0.93
C ALA A 175 18.47 5.37 -0.26
N THR A 176 18.60 5.09 1.04
CA THR A 176 19.79 5.44 1.83
C THR A 176 21.09 4.88 1.25
N ASN A 177 21.02 3.72 0.60
CA ASN A 177 22.18 3.02 0.05
C ASN A 177 22.31 3.15 -1.46
N TYR A 178 21.63 4.12 -2.08
CA TYR A 178 21.61 4.30 -3.53
C TYR A 178 23.02 4.44 -4.13
N GLU A 179 23.80 5.41 -3.65
CA GLU A 179 25.15 5.68 -4.20
C GLU A 179 26.11 4.50 -4.00
N ARG A 180 26.11 3.90 -2.79
CA ARG A 180 26.96 2.74 -2.48
C ARG A 180 26.57 1.52 -3.32
N GLY A 181 25.28 1.31 -3.52
CA GLY A 181 24.79 0.24 -4.38
C GLY A 181 25.14 0.49 -5.84
N LEU A 182 25.01 1.72 -6.33
CA LEU A 182 25.39 2.07 -7.70
C LEU A 182 26.87 1.81 -7.97
N GLN A 183 27.75 2.13 -7.02
CA GLN A 183 29.17 1.79 -7.09
C GLN A 183 29.40 0.27 -7.12
N PHE A 184 28.66 -0.49 -6.31
CA PHE A 184 28.72 -1.97 -6.33
C PHE A 184 28.30 -2.52 -7.70
N PHE A 185 27.16 -2.08 -8.25
CA PHE A 185 26.66 -2.59 -9.53
C PHE A 185 27.60 -2.22 -10.69
N ARG A 186 28.06 -0.96 -10.76
CA ARG A 186 29.00 -0.50 -11.80
C ARG A 186 30.35 -1.22 -11.79
N ARG A 187 30.76 -1.75 -10.64
CA ARG A 187 32.02 -2.50 -10.52
C ARG A 187 31.93 -3.89 -11.15
N TRP A 188 30.75 -4.50 -11.11
CA TRP A 188 30.55 -5.92 -11.42
C TRP A 188 29.76 -6.16 -12.70
N PHE A 189 28.97 -5.18 -13.15
CA PHE A 189 28.00 -5.36 -14.24
C PHE A 189 28.02 -4.20 -15.23
N GLU A 190 27.79 -4.53 -16.50
CA GLU A 190 27.59 -3.56 -17.59
C GLU A 190 26.10 -3.24 -17.79
N SER A 191 25.22 -4.21 -17.49
CA SER A 191 23.77 -4.04 -17.52
C SER A 191 23.28 -2.91 -16.63
N ILE A 192 22.11 -2.37 -16.99
CA ILE A 192 21.41 -1.40 -16.15
C ILE A 192 21.17 -2.03 -14.77
N PRO A 193 21.57 -1.39 -13.65
CA PRO A 193 21.51 -2.02 -12.32
C PRO A 193 20.13 -2.47 -11.84
N THR A 194 19.05 -1.90 -12.39
CA THR A 194 17.67 -2.28 -12.10
C THR A 194 17.12 -3.39 -13.01
N ASP A 195 17.83 -3.74 -14.08
CA ASP A 195 17.48 -4.85 -14.96
C ASP A 195 17.89 -6.17 -14.29
N PHE A 196 16.93 -6.82 -13.67
CA PHE A 196 17.14 -8.11 -13.03
C PHE A 196 17.62 -9.18 -14.02
N VAL A 197 17.07 -9.22 -15.24
CA VAL A 197 17.35 -10.29 -16.20
C VAL A 197 18.75 -10.11 -16.78
N GLY A 198 19.10 -8.90 -17.21
CA GLY A 198 20.45 -8.59 -17.72
C GLY A 198 21.54 -8.89 -16.69
N VAL A 199 21.34 -8.44 -15.45
CA VAL A 199 22.30 -8.71 -14.36
C VAL A 199 22.42 -10.21 -14.06
N MET A 200 21.32 -10.97 -14.04
CA MET A 200 21.38 -12.42 -13.84
C MET A 200 22.16 -13.13 -14.95
N GLN A 201 21.92 -12.76 -16.21
CA GLN A 201 22.64 -13.34 -17.35
C GLN A 201 24.14 -13.04 -17.29
N GLU A 202 24.53 -11.85 -16.83
CA GLU A 202 25.95 -11.53 -16.61
C GLU A 202 26.56 -12.40 -15.51
N ILE A 203 25.87 -12.57 -14.37
CA ILE A 203 26.34 -13.45 -13.28
C ILE A 203 26.53 -14.89 -13.79
N GLU A 204 25.61 -15.39 -14.61
CA GLU A 204 25.68 -16.75 -15.17
C GLU A 204 26.84 -16.94 -16.15
N LYS A 205 27.19 -15.89 -16.91
CA LYS A 205 28.30 -15.89 -17.88
C LYS A 205 29.67 -15.68 -17.22
N MET A 206 29.73 -15.25 -15.96
CA MET A 206 31.00 -15.06 -15.25
C MET A 206 31.77 -16.38 -15.07
N PRO A 207 33.11 -16.40 -15.25
CA PRO A 207 33.93 -17.54 -14.84
C PRO A 207 33.72 -17.87 -13.36
N ALA A 208 33.74 -19.15 -13.00
CA ALA A 208 33.40 -19.62 -11.65
C ALA A 208 34.09 -18.85 -10.50
N PRO A 209 35.42 -18.58 -10.55
CA PRO A 209 36.09 -17.82 -9.47
C PRO A 209 35.61 -16.37 -9.37
N VAL A 210 35.28 -15.74 -10.50
CA VAL A 210 34.78 -14.36 -10.57
C VAL A 210 33.35 -14.30 -10.02
N ARG A 211 32.51 -15.26 -10.44
CA ARG A 211 31.13 -15.41 -9.97
C ARG A 211 31.05 -15.57 -8.47
N GLU A 212 31.87 -16.45 -7.90
CA GLU A 212 31.93 -16.70 -6.45
C GLU A 212 32.31 -15.42 -5.68
N LYS A 213 33.32 -14.69 -6.16
CA LYS A 213 33.73 -13.43 -5.55
C LYS A 213 32.64 -12.35 -5.64
N CYS A 214 32.01 -12.20 -6.80
CA CYS A 214 30.90 -11.26 -7.01
C CYS A 214 29.74 -11.56 -6.04
N VAL A 215 29.31 -12.82 -5.95
CA VAL A 215 28.22 -13.24 -5.07
C VAL A 215 28.59 -13.05 -3.60
N ALA A 216 29.82 -13.36 -3.19
CA ALA A 216 30.29 -13.13 -1.83
C ALA A 216 30.28 -11.64 -1.45
N GLU A 217 30.72 -10.75 -2.36
CA GLU A 217 30.63 -9.30 -2.16
C GLU A 217 29.16 -8.83 -2.10
N MET A 218 28.27 -9.38 -2.94
CA MET A 218 26.84 -9.08 -2.89
C MET A 218 26.21 -9.49 -1.56
N ARG A 219 26.51 -10.69 -1.05
CA ARG A 219 26.06 -11.15 0.27
C ARG A 219 26.54 -10.22 1.37
N LYS A 220 27.83 -9.85 1.36
CA LYS A 220 28.43 -8.93 2.33
C LYS A 220 27.77 -7.56 2.28
N PHE A 221 27.53 -7.02 1.09
CA PHE A 221 26.83 -5.75 0.90
C PHE A 221 25.42 -5.81 1.48
N TYR A 222 24.62 -6.80 1.07
CA TYR A 222 23.24 -6.95 1.52
C TYR A 222 23.16 -7.10 3.05
N TYR A 223 23.99 -7.95 3.65
CA TYR A 223 24.04 -8.13 5.10
C TYR A 223 24.44 -6.85 5.84
N SER A 224 25.41 -6.10 5.30
CA SER A 224 25.93 -4.88 5.93
C SER A 224 24.92 -3.74 5.94
N PHE A 225 23.97 -3.72 5.00
CA PHE A 225 23.07 -2.58 4.81
C PHE A 225 21.58 -2.91 5.02
N SER A 226 21.20 -4.19 5.07
CA SER A 226 19.83 -4.60 5.35
C SER A 226 19.53 -4.53 6.85
N SER A 227 18.64 -3.63 7.25
CA SER A 227 18.16 -3.54 8.63
C SER A 227 17.44 -4.83 9.08
N MET A 228 16.82 -5.56 8.14
CA MET A 228 16.11 -6.81 8.44
C MET A 228 17.04 -7.92 8.96
N GLU A 229 18.27 -7.98 8.45
CA GLU A 229 19.26 -8.96 8.92
C GLU A 229 19.87 -8.55 10.28
N LYS A 230 19.74 -7.27 10.66
CA LYS A 230 20.32 -6.71 11.89
C LYS A 230 19.32 -6.48 13.02
N SER A 231 18.05 -6.85 12.82
CA SER A 231 16.95 -6.58 13.75
C SER A 231 16.23 -7.85 14.20
N GLY A 232 15.64 -7.82 15.41
CA GLY A 232 14.86 -8.93 15.95
C GLY A 232 15.68 -10.20 16.15
N ASP A 233 15.03 -11.37 16.02
CA ASP A 233 15.63 -12.69 16.20
C ASP A 233 16.76 -12.97 15.20
N ASN A 234 16.72 -12.33 14.02
CA ASN A 234 17.77 -12.46 13.00
C ASN A 234 19.13 -11.95 13.47
N ARG A 235 19.18 -11.03 14.43
CA ARG A 235 20.43 -10.53 15.00
C ARG A 235 21.26 -11.66 15.64
N MET A 236 20.58 -12.66 16.20
CA MET A 236 21.22 -13.81 16.84
C MET A 236 21.64 -14.89 15.82
N ASN A 237 21.17 -14.79 14.57
CA ASN A 237 21.41 -15.79 13.53
C ASN A 237 22.66 -15.50 12.67
N GLY A 238 23.38 -14.40 12.94
CA GLY A 238 24.58 -14.04 12.18
C GLY A 238 24.29 -13.88 10.68
N THR A 239 25.11 -14.50 9.83
CA THR A 239 24.95 -14.47 8.36
C THR A 239 24.13 -15.63 7.79
N LYS A 240 23.74 -16.62 8.61
CA LYS A 240 23.13 -17.90 8.16
C LYS A 240 22.01 -17.73 7.15
N ARG A 241 21.12 -16.75 7.38
CA ARG A 241 20.00 -16.46 6.48
C ARG A 241 20.45 -15.87 5.16
N VAL A 242 21.42 -14.96 5.17
CA VAL A 242 21.95 -14.37 3.93
C VAL A 242 22.70 -15.43 3.15
N ASP A 243 23.42 -16.32 3.81
CA ASP A 243 24.20 -17.39 3.17
C ASP A 243 23.29 -18.43 2.47
N SER A 244 22.09 -18.68 3.00
CA SER A 244 21.12 -19.60 2.39
C SER A 244 20.29 -19.01 1.26
N LEU A 245 20.36 -17.70 0.99
CA LEU A 245 19.61 -17.08 -0.12
C LEU A 245 20.15 -17.59 -1.47
N SER A 246 19.24 -17.96 -2.37
CA SER A 246 19.57 -18.14 -3.78
C SER A 246 20.11 -16.83 -4.37
N ILE A 247 20.93 -16.92 -5.43
CA ILE A 247 21.49 -15.75 -6.11
C ILE A 247 20.38 -14.83 -6.61
N GLU A 248 19.33 -15.40 -7.22
CA GLU A 248 18.14 -14.65 -7.65
C GLU A 248 17.52 -13.85 -6.50
N LYS A 249 17.28 -14.50 -5.35
CA LYS A 249 16.61 -13.83 -4.23
C LYS A 249 17.52 -12.76 -3.62
N LEU A 250 18.81 -13.03 -3.54
CA LEU A 250 19.82 -12.08 -3.07
C LEU A 250 19.90 -10.86 -3.98
N LEU A 251 19.89 -11.03 -5.30
CA LEU A 251 19.88 -9.93 -6.27
C LEU A 251 18.60 -9.10 -6.14
N LYS A 252 17.42 -9.73 -6.13
CA LYS A 252 16.12 -9.05 -5.94
C LYS A 252 16.11 -8.23 -4.65
N ASN A 253 16.59 -8.80 -3.54
CA ASN A 253 16.66 -8.11 -2.26
C ASN A 253 17.67 -6.95 -2.28
N THR A 254 18.81 -7.12 -2.96
CA THR A 254 19.84 -6.07 -3.10
C THR A 254 19.32 -4.92 -3.96
N GLN A 255 18.70 -5.19 -5.10
CA GLN A 255 18.07 -4.17 -5.94
C GLN A 255 16.95 -3.44 -5.19
N GLN A 256 16.13 -4.16 -4.41
CA GLN A 256 15.11 -3.54 -3.56
C GLN A 256 15.76 -2.64 -2.49
N LEU A 257 16.87 -3.03 -1.88
CA LEU A 257 17.58 -2.23 -0.89
C LEU A 257 18.20 -0.94 -1.46
N VAL A 258 18.66 -1.00 -2.72
CA VAL A 258 19.41 0.09 -3.36
C VAL A 258 18.51 1.03 -4.15
N PHE A 259 17.53 0.50 -4.88
CA PHE A 259 16.75 1.28 -5.87
C PHE A 259 15.32 1.55 -5.42
N ALA A 260 14.76 0.73 -4.52
CA ALA A 260 13.40 0.97 -4.07
C ALA A 260 13.35 2.17 -3.13
N SER A 261 12.43 3.07 -3.45
CA SER A 261 12.21 4.30 -2.70
C SER A 261 10.70 4.52 -2.57
N PRO A 262 9.99 3.67 -1.81
CA PRO A 262 8.55 3.81 -1.64
C PRO A 262 8.22 5.16 -1.00
N LEU A 263 7.16 5.81 -1.48
CA LEU A 263 6.62 6.98 -0.80
C LEU A 263 5.93 6.53 0.48
N TYR A 264 6.18 7.27 1.56
CA TYR A 264 5.41 7.16 2.79
C TYR A 264 4.34 8.24 2.81
N GLY A 265 3.12 7.84 3.09
CA GLY A 265 2.00 8.75 3.25
C GLY A 265 1.16 8.40 4.47
N VAL A 266 0.38 9.38 4.91
CA VAL A 266 -0.51 9.27 6.04
C VAL A 266 -1.87 9.82 5.65
N TYR A 267 -2.92 9.11 6.07
CA TYR A 267 -4.27 9.63 6.10
C TYR A 267 -4.66 9.87 7.56
N VAL A 268 -5.12 11.08 7.87
CA VAL A 268 -5.68 11.43 9.18
C VAL A 268 -7.19 11.29 9.08
N ASN A 269 -7.75 10.34 9.82
CA ASN A 269 -9.17 10.03 9.76
C ASN A 269 -10.00 11.16 10.40
N PRO A 270 -10.78 11.93 9.61
CA PRO A 270 -11.50 13.07 10.12
C PRO A 270 -12.69 12.66 11.01
N ASP A 271 -13.27 11.48 10.80
CA ASP A 271 -14.36 10.95 11.62
C ASP A 271 -13.88 10.61 13.04
N VAL A 272 -12.72 9.95 13.15
CA VAL A 272 -12.09 9.65 14.44
C VAL A 272 -11.60 10.93 15.11
N LYS A 273 -11.05 11.88 14.35
CA LYS A 273 -10.58 13.16 14.87
C LYS A 273 -11.73 13.95 15.49
N ALA A 274 -12.83 14.13 14.75
CA ALA A 274 -14.00 14.86 15.22
C ALA A 274 -14.63 14.18 16.45
N ALA A 275 -14.74 12.85 16.46
CA ALA A 275 -15.25 12.12 17.61
C ALA A 275 -14.37 12.32 18.86
N LYS A 276 -13.04 12.26 18.73
CA LYS A 276 -12.10 12.52 19.82
C LYS A 276 -12.22 13.94 20.37
N GLU A 277 -12.34 14.94 19.49
CA GLU A 277 -12.53 16.35 19.88
C GLU A 277 -13.86 16.57 20.62
N ALA A 278 -14.90 15.82 20.25
CA ALA A 278 -16.20 15.82 20.93
C ALA A 278 -16.26 14.93 22.18
N GLY A 279 -15.19 14.20 22.53
CA GLY A 279 -15.20 13.24 23.63
C GLY A 279 -16.10 12.01 23.40
N THR A 280 -16.42 11.70 22.15
CA THR A 280 -17.27 10.56 21.76
C THR A 280 -16.48 9.51 20.97
N LYS A 281 -17.15 8.41 20.60
CA LYS A 281 -16.59 7.39 19.69
C LYS A 281 -17.12 7.62 18.27
N PRO A 282 -16.29 7.42 17.23
CA PRO A 282 -16.75 7.48 15.85
C PRO A 282 -17.78 6.38 15.63
N LYS A 283 -18.99 6.76 15.20
CA LYS A 283 -20.08 5.83 14.89
C LYS A 283 -20.33 5.85 13.39
N LEU A 284 -19.56 5.04 12.67
CA LEU A 284 -19.76 4.83 11.23
C LEU A 284 -20.50 3.50 10.99
N PRO A 285 -21.36 3.43 9.95
CA PRO A 285 -21.92 2.17 9.47
C PRO A 285 -20.83 1.14 9.13
N ILE A 286 -21.14 -0.14 9.34
CA ILE A 286 -20.34 -1.27 8.87
C ILE A 286 -20.50 -1.49 7.36
N ARG A 287 -21.57 -0.98 6.74
CA ARG A 287 -21.74 -0.98 5.29
C ARG A 287 -21.97 0.44 4.79
N LEU A 288 -21.24 0.84 3.77
CA LEU A 288 -21.38 2.14 3.11
C LEU A 288 -21.48 1.96 1.60
N PRO A 289 -22.39 2.68 0.90
CA PRO A 289 -22.34 2.75 -0.54
C PRO A 289 -21.04 3.44 -0.98
N LEU A 290 -20.45 2.98 -2.07
CA LEU A 290 -19.19 3.51 -2.58
C LEU A 290 -19.28 5.01 -2.89
N MET A 291 -20.46 5.45 -3.32
CA MET A 291 -20.75 6.85 -3.65
C MET A 291 -20.81 7.77 -2.43
N ALA A 292 -20.87 7.23 -1.19
CA ALA A 292 -20.74 8.04 0.02
C ALA A 292 -19.43 8.85 0.04
N PHE A 293 -18.41 8.41 -0.69
CA PHE A 293 -17.16 9.16 -0.87
C PHE A 293 -17.38 10.57 -1.46
N GLU A 294 -18.34 10.73 -2.37
CA GLU A 294 -18.56 11.98 -3.11
C GLU A 294 -19.32 13.05 -2.31
N ASN A 295 -19.85 12.69 -1.13
CA ASN A 295 -20.69 13.58 -0.32
C ASN A 295 -19.91 14.62 0.50
N GLN A 296 -18.57 14.55 0.51
CA GLN A 296 -17.66 15.41 1.26
C GLN A 296 -16.24 15.35 0.66
N LEU A 297 -15.37 16.27 1.06
CA LEU A 297 -13.95 16.15 0.71
C LEU A 297 -13.28 14.97 1.44
N PRO A 298 -12.18 14.39 0.90
CA PRO A 298 -11.50 13.26 1.51
C PRO A 298 -11.03 13.47 2.95
N ASN A 299 -10.83 14.72 3.36
CA ASN A 299 -10.34 15.15 4.67
C ASN A 299 -11.45 15.73 5.58
N GLU A 300 -12.71 15.69 5.17
CA GLU A 300 -13.87 16.12 5.97
C GLU A 300 -14.62 14.91 6.53
N PRO A 301 -15.28 15.00 7.70
CA PRO A 301 -16.10 13.90 8.22
C PRO A 301 -17.15 13.42 7.22
N LEU A 302 -17.46 12.13 7.25
CA LEU A 302 -18.42 11.49 6.35
C LEU A 302 -19.83 12.09 6.57
N ASN A 303 -20.46 12.57 5.51
CA ASN A 303 -21.80 13.13 5.58
C ASN A 303 -22.86 12.02 5.54
N LEU A 304 -23.17 11.46 6.72
CA LEU A 304 -24.15 10.38 6.86
C LEU A 304 -25.58 10.80 6.47
N ASN A 305 -25.92 12.09 6.60
CA ASN A 305 -27.26 12.60 6.24
C ASN A 305 -27.52 12.57 4.74
N ALA A 306 -26.47 12.50 3.92
CA ALA A 306 -26.56 12.40 2.47
C ALA A 306 -26.62 10.94 1.96
N ILE A 307 -26.71 9.96 2.87
CA ILE A 307 -26.77 8.53 2.55
C ILE A 307 -28.18 8.02 2.87
N SER A 308 -28.77 7.22 1.97
CA SER A 308 -30.07 6.59 2.22
C SER A 308 -29.96 5.58 3.36
N GLU A 309 -30.95 5.55 4.26
CA GLU A 309 -30.99 4.59 5.37
C GLU A 309 -30.99 3.13 4.89
N LYS A 310 -31.48 2.86 3.67
CA LYS A 310 -31.49 1.51 3.08
C LYS A 310 -30.11 1.02 2.68
N ASP A 311 -29.14 1.92 2.52
CA ASP A 311 -27.81 1.63 2.00
C ASP A 311 -26.75 1.51 3.11
N ILE A 312 -27.16 1.72 4.36
CA ILE A 312 -26.29 1.63 5.55
C ILE A 312 -26.69 0.46 6.44
N ALA A 313 -25.70 -0.16 7.07
CA ALA A 313 -25.90 -1.13 8.14
C ALA A 313 -25.00 -0.77 9.32
N TYR A 314 -25.49 -0.90 10.54
CA TYR A 314 -24.70 -0.76 11.77
C TYR A 314 -24.49 -2.14 12.41
N ASP A 315 -23.48 -2.24 13.25
CA ASP A 315 -23.27 -3.44 14.09
C ASP A 315 -24.46 -3.57 15.05
N SER A 316 -25.00 -4.79 15.19
CA SER A 316 -26.14 -5.12 16.05
C SER A 316 -25.77 -5.23 17.52
#